data_AF-A0A453ALQ2-F1
#
_entry.id   AF-A0A453ALQ2-F1
#
_cell.length_a   1.000
_cell.length_b   1.000
_cell.length_c   1.000
_cell.angle_alpha   90.00
_cell.angle_beta   90.00
_cell.angle_gamma   90.00
#
_symmetry.space_group_name_H-M   'P 1'
#
loop_
_entity.id
_entity.type
_entity.pdbx_description
1 polymer ?
#
loop_
_entity_poly.entity_id
_entity_poly.type
_entity_poly.pdbx_seq_one_letter_code
_entity_poly.pdbx_strand_id
1 'polypeptide(L)'
;IKSISVGPPLSGRYDMGAICMIEHSERLQNLVNDALDKGAEIAVRGSFGNLGEDAVDQFFPPTVLVNVNHTMKIMQEEAFGPILPIMKFSSDEEVIQLANDSKYGLGCAVFSGNQKRAIKIASQVHCGVAAINDFASSYMCQSLPFGGVKDSGFGRFAGVEGLRACCLVKAVVEDRWWPYVKTMIPKPIQYPVSENGFAFQQLLVETLYGISVWDRLQSLVNLLKMISEQKSPITRRKSR
;
A
#
# COMPACT_ATOMS: atom_id res chain seq x y z
N ILE A 1 11.92 -30.74 -4.80
CA ILE A 1 10.64 -31.27 -4.26
C ILE A 1 10.78 -32.71 -3.76
N LYS A 2 11.10 -33.70 -4.62
CA LYS A 2 11.28 -35.09 -4.16
C LYS A 2 12.39 -35.29 -3.13
N SER A 3 13.41 -34.42 -3.15
CA SER A 3 14.51 -34.41 -2.19
C SER A 3 14.24 -33.61 -0.90
N ILE A 4 13.09 -32.94 -0.79
CA ILE A 4 12.76 -32.14 0.40
C ILE A 4 12.50 -33.12 1.55
N SER A 5 13.27 -32.97 2.61
CA SER A 5 13.09 -33.70 3.85
C SER A 5 12.02 -33.02 4.72
N VAL A 6 11.08 -33.81 5.23
CA VAL A 6 9.96 -33.32 6.04
C VAL A 6 9.96 -34.10 7.35
N GLY A 7 9.83 -33.41 8.47
CA GLY A 7 9.79 -34.08 9.77
C GLY A 7 9.80 -33.14 10.97
N PRO A 8 9.79 -33.71 12.20
CA PRO A 8 9.74 -32.94 13.43
C PRO A 8 11.05 -32.15 13.65
N PRO A 9 10.97 -30.87 14.04
CA PRO A 9 12.17 -30.05 14.22
C PRO A 9 13.07 -30.50 15.37
N LEU A 10 12.55 -31.28 16.33
CA LEU A 10 13.30 -31.79 17.48
C LEU A 10 13.94 -33.16 17.24
N SER A 11 13.52 -33.92 16.22
CA SER A 11 14.01 -35.28 15.96
C SER A 11 15.12 -35.34 14.91
N GLY A 12 15.44 -34.23 14.24
CA GLY A 12 16.46 -34.21 13.21
C GLY A 12 16.56 -32.90 12.45
N ARG A 13 17.32 -32.93 11.34
CA ARG A 13 17.42 -31.81 10.40
C ARG A 13 16.50 -32.09 9.22
N TYR A 14 15.43 -31.32 9.14
CA TYR A 14 14.46 -31.41 8.06
C TYR A 14 14.33 -30.04 7.39
N ASP A 15 14.02 -30.03 6.09
CA ASP A 15 13.81 -28.81 5.32
C ASP A 15 12.44 -28.18 5.61
N MET A 16 11.46 -28.98 6.04
CA MET A 16 10.08 -28.55 6.24
C MET A 16 9.45 -29.20 7.48
N GLY A 17 8.72 -28.40 8.25
CA GLY A 17 7.97 -28.84 9.43
C GLY A 17 6.48 -29.12 9.17
N ALA A 18 5.74 -29.36 10.24
CA ALA A 18 4.29 -29.52 10.21
C ALA A 18 3.56 -28.18 10.04
N ILE A 19 2.31 -28.24 9.59
CA ILE A 19 1.36 -27.13 9.64
C ILE A 19 0.94 -26.91 11.10
N CYS A 20 0.62 -25.66 11.45
CA CYS A 20 0.28 -25.29 12.83
C CYS A 20 -1.07 -25.89 13.31
N MET A 21 -2.09 -25.91 12.45
CA MET A 21 -3.46 -26.34 12.77
C MET A 21 -3.90 -27.47 11.84
N ILE A 22 -4.58 -28.49 12.35
CA ILE A 22 -4.94 -29.68 11.57
C ILE A 22 -6.03 -29.37 10.53
N GLU A 23 -6.96 -28.49 10.87
CA GLU A 23 -8.05 -28.04 10.00
C GLU A 23 -7.51 -27.33 8.74
N HIS A 24 -6.31 -26.74 8.85
CA HIS A 24 -5.66 -26.10 7.70
C HIS A 24 -5.17 -27.13 6.69
N SER A 25 -4.75 -28.32 7.11
CA SER A 25 -4.39 -29.41 6.21
C SER A 25 -5.58 -29.86 5.36
N GLU A 26 -6.77 -29.98 5.96
CA GLU A 26 -8.00 -30.30 5.24
C GLU A 26 -8.35 -29.20 4.23
N ARG A 27 -8.25 -27.92 4.63
CA ARG A 27 -8.45 -26.78 3.74
C ARG A 27 -7.49 -26.81 2.55
N LEU A 28 -6.20 -27.08 2.79
CA LEU A 28 -5.21 -27.22 1.73
C LEU A 28 -5.56 -28.35 0.76
N GLN A 29 -5.97 -29.51 1.28
CA GLN A 29 -6.37 -30.63 0.44
C GLN A 29 -7.61 -30.29 -0.41
N ASN A 30 -8.58 -29.55 0.14
CA ASN A 30 -9.73 -29.05 -0.61
C ASN A 30 -9.33 -28.09 -1.74
N LEU A 31 -8.33 -27.21 -1.52
CA LEU A 31 -7.80 -26.35 -2.58
C LEU A 31 -7.13 -27.15 -3.70
N VAL A 32 -6.39 -28.22 -3.35
CA VAL A 32 -5.80 -29.13 -4.33
C VAL A 32 -6.89 -29.85 -5.12
N ASN A 33 -7.89 -30.41 -4.44
CA ASN A 33 -8.99 -31.13 -5.09
C ASN A 33 -9.78 -30.22 -6.06
N ASP A 34 -10.14 -29.00 -5.64
CA ASP A 34 -10.81 -28.01 -6.53
C ASP A 34 -10.00 -27.71 -7.79
N ALA A 35 -8.68 -27.61 -7.66
CA ALA A 35 -7.80 -27.38 -8.80
C ALA A 35 -7.77 -28.59 -9.75
N LEU A 36 -7.67 -29.81 -9.21
CA LEU A 36 -7.67 -31.05 -10.00
C LEU A 36 -8.99 -31.25 -10.74
N ASP A 37 -10.12 -31.03 -10.07
CA ASP A 37 -11.46 -31.14 -10.64
C ASP A 37 -11.67 -30.15 -11.81
N LYS A 38 -10.92 -29.04 -11.81
CA LYS A 38 -10.93 -28.01 -12.87
C LYS A 38 -9.80 -28.17 -13.90
N GLY A 39 -9.08 -29.30 -13.86
CA GLY A 39 -8.08 -29.65 -14.87
C GLY A 39 -6.63 -29.23 -14.56
N ALA A 40 -6.31 -28.85 -13.32
CA ALA A 40 -4.92 -28.76 -12.89
C ALA A 40 -4.30 -30.16 -12.78
N GLU A 41 -2.97 -30.21 -12.78
CA GLU A 41 -2.22 -31.45 -12.63
C GLU A 41 -1.18 -31.32 -11.51
N ILE A 42 -0.97 -32.39 -10.75
CA ILE A 42 0.17 -32.50 -9.84
C ILE A 42 1.40 -32.84 -10.68
N ALA A 43 2.27 -31.85 -10.91
CA ALA A 43 3.54 -32.09 -11.61
C ALA A 43 4.51 -32.89 -10.74
N VAL A 44 4.60 -32.54 -9.45
CA VAL A 44 5.43 -33.25 -8.47
C VAL A 44 4.79 -33.12 -7.09
N ARG A 45 4.72 -34.24 -6.37
CA ARG A 45 4.37 -34.27 -4.94
C ARG A 45 5.49 -34.94 -4.18
N GLY A 46 5.92 -34.32 -3.08
CA GLY A 46 6.81 -34.94 -2.12
C GLY A 46 6.07 -35.92 -1.21
N SER A 47 6.76 -36.39 -0.19
CA SER A 47 6.19 -37.27 0.83
C SER A 47 6.86 -36.95 2.15
N PHE A 48 6.11 -37.02 3.23
CA PHE A 48 6.68 -37.24 4.55
C PHE A 48 6.45 -38.72 4.85
N GLY A 49 7.52 -39.45 5.15
CA GLY A 49 7.46 -40.90 5.39
C GLY A 49 6.75 -41.21 6.72
N ASN A 50 7.05 -42.38 7.30
CA ASN A 50 6.68 -42.61 8.69
C ASN A 50 7.57 -41.73 9.59
N LEU A 51 6.98 -40.72 10.23
CA LEU A 51 7.69 -39.71 11.02
C LEU A 51 7.95 -40.12 12.48
N GLY A 52 7.57 -41.35 12.85
CA GLY A 52 7.68 -41.89 14.21
C GLY A 52 6.47 -41.55 15.08
N GLU A 53 6.38 -42.18 16.26
CA GLU A 53 5.23 -42.05 17.17
C GLU A 53 5.08 -40.65 17.78
N ASP A 54 6.18 -39.89 17.87
CA ASP A 54 6.17 -38.53 18.44
C ASP A 54 5.76 -37.43 17.43
N ALA A 55 5.47 -37.81 16.17
CA ALA A 55 5.07 -36.87 15.15
C ALA A 55 3.58 -36.53 15.22
N VAL A 56 3.25 -35.25 15.04
CA VAL A 56 1.86 -34.79 14.92
C VAL A 56 1.27 -35.13 13.54
N ASP A 57 -0.05 -35.27 13.43
CA ASP A 57 -0.74 -35.57 12.15
C ASP A 57 -0.89 -34.36 11.21
N GLN A 58 -0.14 -33.28 11.44
CA GLN A 58 -0.30 -31.99 10.76
C GLN A 58 0.70 -31.77 9.62
N PHE A 59 1.34 -32.82 9.12
CA PHE A 59 2.24 -32.68 7.96
C PHE A 59 1.46 -32.70 6.64
N PHE A 60 1.90 -31.87 5.69
CA PHE A 60 1.31 -31.82 4.35
C PHE A 60 2.43 -31.97 3.31
N PRO A 61 2.26 -32.81 2.27
CA PRO A 61 3.35 -33.08 1.35
C PRO A 61 3.57 -31.86 0.42
N PRO A 62 4.82 -31.47 0.16
CA PRO A 62 5.10 -30.34 -0.71
C PRO A 62 4.62 -30.67 -2.13
N THR A 63 3.76 -29.83 -2.69
CA THR A 63 3.01 -30.13 -3.91
C THR A 63 3.19 -29.02 -4.94
N VAL A 64 3.56 -29.39 -6.17
CA VAL A 64 3.61 -28.48 -7.31
C VAL A 64 2.43 -28.78 -8.22
N LEU A 65 1.60 -27.76 -8.44
CA LEU A 65 0.48 -27.83 -9.38
C LEU A 65 0.82 -27.06 -10.66
N VAL A 66 0.50 -27.64 -11.81
CA VAL A 66 0.62 -27.00 -13.12
C VAL A 66 -0.74 -26.94 -13.79
N ASN A 67 -0.83 -26.16 -14.87
CA ASN A 67 -2.07 -25.93 -15.61
C ASN A 67 -3.18 -25.30 -14.75
N VAL A 68 -2.80 -24.58 -13.69
CA VAL A 68 -3.74 -23.81 -12.87
C VAL A 68 -4.20 -22.54 -13.58
N ASN A 69 -5.38 -22.05 -13.25
CA ASN A 69 -5.90 -20.78 -13.76
C ASN A 69 -6.75 -20.02 -12.72
N HIS A 70 -7.11 -18.78 -13.03
CA HIS A 70 -7.85 -17.88 -12.11
C HIS A 70 -9.26 -18.35 -11.76
N THR A 71 -9.82 -19.41 -12.36
CA THR A 71 -11.10 -19.98 -11.93
C THR A 71 -10.97 -20.97 -10.76
N MET A 72 -9.74 -21.38 -10.43
CA MET A 72 -9.42 -22.33 -9.36
C MET A 72 -9.18 -21.60 -8.04
N LYS A 73 -9.69 -22.16 -6.93
CA LYS A 73 -9.58 -21.53 -5.60
C LYS A 73 -8.13 -21.34 -5.17
N ILE A 74 -7.24 -22.27 -5.51
CA ILE A 74 -5.80 -22.19 -5.19
C ILE A 74 -5.12 -20.93 -5.77
N MET A 75 -5.69 -20.30 -6.80
CA MET A 75 -5.17 -19.06 -7.40
C MET A 75 -5.79 -17.79 -6.80
N GLN A 76 -6.88 -17.90 -6.03
CA GLN A 76 -7.60 -16.76 -5.45
C GLN A 76 -7.48 -16.68 -3.92
N GLU A 77 -7.33 -17.83 -3.27
CA GLU A 77 -7.25 -17.97 -1.82
C GLU A 77 -5.82 -18.21 -1.38
N GLU A 78 -5.40 -17.58 -0.28
CA GLU A 78 -4.09 -17.82 0.29
C GLU A 78 -4.01 -19.27 0.80
N ALA A 79 -3.11 -20.07 0.25
CA ALA A 79 -2.89 -21.44 0.71
C ALA A 79 -2.18 -21.46 2.07
N PHE A 80 -1.17 -20.62 2.27
CA PHE A 80 -0.34 -20.61 3.48
C PHE A 80 0.14 -22.02 3.87
N GLY A 81 0.61 -22.77 2.88
CA GLY A 81 1.04 -24.14 2.98
C GLY A 81 1.97 -24.51 1.84
N PRO A 82 2.55 -25.72 1.83
CA PRO A 82 3.61 -26.08 0.91
C PRO A 82 3.06 -26.49 -0.47
N ILE A 83 2.27 -25.61 -1.09
CA ILE A 83 1.71 -25.78 -2.42
C ILE A 83 2.22 -24.66 -3.33
N LEU A 84 2.83 -25.03 -4.46
CA LEU A 84 3.29 -24.11 -5.49
C LEU A 84 2.44 -24.26 -6.76
N PRO A 85 1.44 -23.41 -6.98
CA PRO A 85 0.68 -23.37 -8.22
C PRO A 85 1.45 -22.63 -9.33
N ILE A 86 1.46 -23.17 -10.55
CA ILE A 86 2.16 -22.62 -11.70
C ILE A 86 1.18 -22.38 -12.86
N MET A 87 0.97 -21.11 -13.17
CA MET A 87 0.16 -20.65 -14.28
C MET A 87 1.04 -20.16 -15.43
N LYS A 88 0.70 -20.54 -16.67
CA LYS A 88 1.36 -20.02 -17.87
C LYS A 88 0.72 -18.70 -18.30
N PHE A 89 1.52 -17.85 -18.92
CA PHE A 89 1.09 -16.60 -19.54
C PHE A 89 1.87 -16.41 -20.86
N SER A 90 1.41 -15.50 -21.71
CA SER A 90 1.90 -15.29 -23.07
C SER A 90 2.53 -13.92 -23.29
N SER A 91 2.21 -12.91 -22.47
CA SER A 91 2.80 -11.57 -22.57
C SER A 91 3.06 -10.89 -21.21
N ASP A 92 3.87 -9.83 -21.23
CA ASP A 92 4.14 -9.01 -20.05
C ASP A 92 2.86 -8.32 -19.56
N GLU A 93 2.03 -7.84 -20.50
CA GLU A 93 0.75 -7.20 -20.19
C GLU A 93 -0.22 -8.18 -19.53
N GLU A 94 -0.30 -9.43 -20.03
CA GLU A 94 -1.15 -10.47 -19.47
C GLU A 94 -0.72 -10.83 -18.05
N VAL A 95 0.58 -11.06 -17.80
CA VAL A 95 1.04 -11.44 -16.45
C VAL A 95 0.85 -10.30 -15.44
N ILE A 96 1.00 -9.05 -15.86
CA ILE A 96 0.71 -7.88 -15.01
C ILE A 96 -0.79 -7.84 -14.67
N GLN A 97 -1.66 -8.06 -15.66
CA GLN A 97 -3.11 -8.10 -15.43
C GLN A 97 -3.49 -9.23 -14.47
N LEU A 98 -2.97 -10.45 -14.69
CA LEU A 98 -3.21 -11.60 -13.81
C LEU A 98 -2.69 -11.35 -12.40
N ALA A 99 -1.47 -10.83 -12.23
CA ALA A 99 -0.94 -10.50 -10.90
C ALA A 99 -1.79 -9.44 -10.18
N ASN A 100 -2.30 -8.45 -10.91
CA ASN A 100 -3.10 -7.37 -10.35
C ASN A 100 -4.56 -7.73 -10.06
N ASP A 101 -5.08 -8.82 -10.66
CA ASP A 101 -6.43 -9.35 -10.40
C ASP A 101 -6.58 -9.93 -8.97
N SER A 102 -5.47 -10.27 -8.31
CA SER A 102 -5.51 -10.72 -6.92
C SER A 102 -6.08 -9.63 -5.99
N LYS A 103 -6.97 -10.04 -5.07
CA LYS A 103 -7.46 -9.19 -3.98
C LYS A 103 -6.37 -8.81 -2.98
N TYR A 104 -5.29 -9.58 -2.95
CA TYR A 104 -4.13 -9.37 -2.11
C TYR A 104 -3.03 -8.61 -2.88
N GLY A 105 -2.16 -7.95 -2.13
CA GLY A 105 -1.08 -7.12 -2.65
C GLY A 105 0.05 -6.93 -1.65
N LEU A 106 0.43 -7.98 -0.91
CA LEU A 106 1.49 -7.90 0.09
C LEU A 106 2.85 -7.66 -0.58
N GLY A 107 3.26 -8.57 -1.45
CA GLY A 107 4.49 -8.43 -2.21
C GLY A 107 4.59 -9.37 -3.40
N CYS A 108 5.59 -9.13 -4.24
CA CYS A 108 5.88 -9.94 -5.42
C CYS A 108 7.37 -10.15 -5.61
N ALA A 109 7.72 -11.14 -6.43
CA ALA A 109 9.07 -11.36 -6.92
C ALA A 109 9.02 -11.56 -8.43
N VAL A 110 9.88 -10.85 -9.17
CA VAL A 110 9.95 -10.95 -10.64
C VAL A 110 11.32 -11.46 -11.04
N PHE A 111 11.34 -12.64 -11.68
CA PHE A 111 12.55 -13.27 -12.19
C PHE A 111 12.62 -13.14 -13.72
N SER A 112 13.72 -12.60 -14.24
CA SER A 112 13.97 -12.46 -15.67
C SER A 112 15.47 -12.39 -15.97
N GLY A 113 15.89 -13.02 -17.07
CA GLY A 113 17.23 -12.83 -17.63
C GLY A 113 17.47 -11.41 -18.16
N ASN A 114 16.41 -10.62 -18.37
CA ASN A 114 16.51 -9.20 -18.70
C ASN A 114 16.05 -8.36 -17.50
N GLN A 115 17.01 -7.75 -16.80
CA GLN A 115 16.74 -6.97 -15.60
C GLN A 115 15.83 -5.75 -15.86
N LYS A 116 15.96 -5.08 -17.01
CA LYS A 116 15.08 -3.94 -17.36
C LYS A 116 13.63 -4.37 -17.51
N ARG A 117 13.40 -5.55 -18.11
CA ARG A 117 12.07 -6.16 -18.21
C ARG A 117 11.50 -6.48 -16.83
N ALA A 118 12.30 -7.10 -15.96
CA ALA A 118 11.86 -7.40 -14.59
C ALA A 118 11.45 -6.15 -13.81
N ILE A 119 12.25 -5.09 -13.88
CA ILE A 119 11.95 -3.79 -13.24
C ILE A 119 10.64 -3.21 -13.79
N LYS A 120 10.45 -3.22 -15.12
CA LYS A 120 9.24 -2.69 -15.77
C LYS A 120 7.98 -3.48 -15.36
N ILE A 121 8.08 -4.81 -15.25
CA ILE A 121 6.96 -5.64 -14.78
C ILE A 121 6.66 -5.32 -13.33
N ALA A 122 7.67 -5.39 -12.44
CA ALA A 122 7.48 -5.15 -11.01
C ALA A 122 6.89 -3.77 -10.70
N SER A 123 7.31 -2.72 -11.42
CA SER A 123 6.78 -1.36 -11.22
C SER A 123 5.28 -1.22 -11.56
N GLN A 124 4.71 -2.18 -12.30
CA GLN A 124 3.30 -2.18 -12.69
C GLN A 124 2.45 -3.15 -11.84
N VAL A 125 3.07 -3.97 -10.99
CA VAL A 125 2.35 -4.86 -10.08
C VAL A 125 1.94 -4.07 -8.83
N HIS A 126 0.64 -4.04 -8.55
CA HIS A 126 0.02 -3.39 -7.40
C HIS A 126 0.24 -4.21 -6.13
N CYS A 127 1.44 -4.08 -5.57
CA CYS A 127 1.84 -4.71 -4.32
C CYS A 127 2.64 -3.72 -3.47
N GLY A 128 2.79 -4.02 -2.18
CA GLY A 128 3.52 -3.13 -1.28
C GLY A 128 5.04 -3.33 -1.31
N VAL A 129 5.51 -4.52 -1.67
CA VAL A 129 6.93 -4.87 -1.68
C VAL A 129 7.28 -5.70 -2.91
N ALA A 130 8.36 -5.38 -3.61
CA ALA A 130 8.80 -6.13 -4.79
C ALA A 130 10.28 -6.50 -4.71
N ALA A 131 10.61 -7.72 -5.13
CA ALA A 131 11.98 -8.20 -5.30
C ALA A 131 12.26 -8.51 -6.79
N ILE A 132 13.44 -8.13 -7.28
CA ILE A 132 13.88 -8.37 -8.66
C ILE A 132 14.97 -9.44 -8.65
N ASN A 133 14.75 -10.55 -9.35
CA ASN A 133 15.66 -11.69 -9.42
C ASN A 133 16.07 -12.26 -8.05
N ASP A 134 15.17 -12.13 -7.08
CA ASP A 134 15.36 -12.58 -5.71
C ASP A 134 13.99 -12.83 -5.06
N PHE A 135 13.96 -13.53 -3.92
CA PHE A 135 12.76 -13.83 -3.17
C PHE A 135 12.89 -13.36 -1.72
N ALA A 136 11.90 -12.61 -1.26
CA ALA A 136 11.80 -12.11 0.12
C ALA A 136 12.99 -11.28 0.65
N SER A 137 13.98 -10.94 -0.20
CA SER A 137 15.17 -10.19 0.23
C SER A 137 14.89 -8.76 0.68
N SER A 138 13.79 -8.17 0.22
CA SER A 138 13.28 -6.90 0.74
C SER A 138 13.05 -6.92 2.25
N TYR A 139 12.69 -8.08 2.83
CA TYR A 139 12.49 -8.24 4.27
C TYR A 139 13.81 -8.12 5.06
N MET A 140 14.95 -8.45 4.44
CA MET A 140 16.27 -8.31 5.06
C MET A 140 16.78 -6.86 5.02
N CYS A 141 16.23 -6.03 4.13
CA CYS A 141 16.58 -4.63 3.99
C CYS A 141 15.76 -3.76 4.95
N GLN A 142 16.14 -3.72 6.23
CA GLN A 142 15.37 -3.03 7.30
C GLN A 142 15.14 -1.52 7.10
N SER A 143 15.91 -0.88 6.20
CA SER A 143 15.69 0.51 5.80
C SER A 143 14.53 0.69 4.81
N LEU A 144 14.08 -0.38 4.16
CA LEU A 144 12.91 -0.35 3.29
C LEU A 144 11.63 -0.54 4.13
N PRO A 145 10.54 0.16 3.80
CA PRO A 145 9.25 -0.08 4.42
C PRO A 145 8.68 -1.43 3.98
N PHE A 146 8.03 -2.13 4.90
CA PHE A 146 7.29 -3.36 4.64
C PHE A 146 5.81 -3.18 4.98
N GLY A 147 4.95 -3.67 4.09
CA GLY A 147 3.50 -3.68 4.27
C GLY A 147 2.82 -3.86 2.92
N GLY A 148 1.55 -4.27 2.91
CA GLY A 148 0.79 -4.57 1.70
C GLY A 148 -0.11 -3.43 1.20
N VAL A 149 -0.84 -3.70 0.13
CA VAL A 149 -1.98 -2.89 -0.33
C VAL A 149 -3.19 -3.80 -0.53
N LYS A 150 -4.36 -3.23 -0.84
CA LYS A 150 -5.63 -3.97 -0.96
C LYS A 150 -5.96 -4.73 0.34
N ASP A 151 -6.40 -5.97 0.24
CA ASP A 151 -6.76 -6.79 1.41
C ASP A 151 -5.54 -7.27 2.20
N SER A 152 -4.31 -7.03 1.71
CA SER A 152 -3.07 -7.30 2.47
C SER A 152 -2.74 -6.24 3.53
N GLY A 153 -3.65 -5.29 3.76
CA GLY A 153 -3.57 -4.30 4.83
C GLY A 153 -3.15 -2.91 4.37
N PHE A 154 -3.15 -1.98 5.32
CA PHE A 154 -2.78 -0.58 5.14
C PHE A 154 -1.64 -0.20 6.09
N GLY A 155 -0.88 0.83 5.72
CA GLY A 155 0.28 1.29 6.49
C GLY A 155 1.56 0.50 6.18
N ARG A 156 2.64 0.84 6.90
CA ARG A 156 3.97 0.26 6.74
C ARG A 156 4.63 0.12 8.11
N PHE A 157 5.40 -0.94 8.31
CA PHE A 157 6.41 -1.05 9.37
C PHE A 157 7.81 -1.10 8.74
N ALA A 158 8.86 -1.08 9.57
CA ALA A 158 10.26 -0.91 9.13
C ALA A 158 10.50 0.42 8.38
N GLY A 159 11.77 0.72 8.10
CA GLY A 159 12.16 2.00 7.53
C GLY A 159 11.77 3.21 8.39
N VAL A 160 11.81 4.39 7.78
CA VAL A 160 11.39 5.66 8.42
C VAL A 160 9.87 5.72 8.54
N GLU A 161 9.17 5.09 7.61
CA GLU A 161 7.72 4.99 7.54
C GLU A 161 7.15 4.27 8.76
N GLY A 162 7.75 3.13 9.15
CA GLY A 162 7.34 2.37 10.33
C GLY A 162 7.54 3.14 11.62
N LEU A 163 8.67 3.85 11.76
CA LEU A 163 8.90 4.69 12.94
C LEU A 163 7.87 5.82 13.02
N ARG A 164 7.57 6.47 11.90
CA ARG A 164 6.54 7.52 11.82
C ARG A 164 5.14 7.00 12.12
N ALA A 165 4.82 5.75 11.78
CA ALA A 165 3.54 5.12 12.11
C ALA A 165 3.34 4.95 13.63
N CYS A 166 4.42 4.91 14.41
CA CYS A 166 4.37 4.90 15.88
C CYS A 166 4.29 6.30 16.50
N CYS A 167 4.28 7.37 15.70
CA CYS A 167 4.23 8.75 16.20
C CYS A 167 2.80 9.32 16.14
N LEU A 168 2.44 10.14 17.14
CA LEU A 168 1.27 11.01 17.06
C LEU A 168 1.66 12.34 16.38
N VAL A 169 1.29 12.50 15.11
CA VAL A 169 1.59 13.74 14.36
C VAL A 169 0.73 14.88 14.88
N LYS A 170 1.37 15.99 15.30
CA LYS A 170 0.70 17.21 15.76
C LYS A 170 1.13 18.41 14.92
N ALA A 171 0.16 19.06 14.27
CA ALA A 171 0.39 20.36 13.66
C ALA A 171 0.31 21.46 14.72
N VAL A 172 1.30 22.36 14.74
CA VAL A 172 1.32 23.55 15.59
C VAL A 172 1.62 24.75 14.70
N VAL A 173 0.85 25.82 14.86
CA VAL A 173 1.05 27.09 14.16
C VAL A 173 1.21 28.18 15.21
N GLU A 174 2.24 28.99 15.05
CA GLU A 174 2.51 30.14 15.90
C GLU A 174 2.79 31.38 15.06
N ASP A 175 2.42 32.55 15.60
CA ASP A 175 2.78 33.83 15.00
C ASP A 175 4.28 34.09 15.23
N ARG A 176 5.08 34.05 14.16
CA ARG A 176 6.54 34.21 14.19
C ARG A 176 7.03 35.44 14.97
N TRP A 177 6.24 36.50 15.01
CA TRP A 177 6.58 37.76 15.67
C TRP A 177 5.60 38.15 16.77
N TRP A 178 5.02 37.18 17.48
CA TRP A 178 4.28 37.46 18.71
C TRP A 178 5.17 38.23 19.71
N PRO A 179 4.72 39.37 20.29
CA PRO A 179 3.36 39.94 20.28
C PRO A 179 3.11 41.04 19.22
N TYR A 180 4.09 41.36 18.36
CA TYR A 180 4.07 42.50 17.43
C TYR A 180 3.19 42.28 16.21
N VAL A 181 3.18 41.07 15.64
CA VAL A 181 2.34 40.69 14.51
C VAL A 181 1.47 39.52 14.94
N LYS A 182 0.15 39.74 14.90
CA LYS A 182 -0.86 38.73 15.27
C LYS A 182 -1.70 38.42 14.04
N THR A 183 -1.86 37.15 13.72
CA THR A 183 -2.74 36.73 12.63
C THR A 183 -4.19 36.80 13.09
N MET A 184 -4.74 38.02 13.11
CA MET A 184 -6.15 38.28 13.37
C MET A 184 -6.95 38.14 12.07
N ILE A 185 -8.15 37.55 12.16
CA ILE A 185 -9.07 37.50 11.01
C ILE A 185 -9.44 38.95 10.62
N PRO A 186 -9.15 39.40 9.39
CA PRO A 186 -9.53 40.74 8.92
C PRO A 186 -11.03 40.97 8.96
N LYS A 187 -11.47 42.20 9.31
CA LYS A 187 -12.89 42.56 9.44
C LYS A 187 -13.79 42.15 8.26
N PRO A 188 -13.38 42.27 6.97
CA PRO A 188 -14.25 41.90 5.85
C PRO A 188 -14.62 40.42 5.80
N ILE A 189 -13.74 39.56 6.32
CA ILE A 189 -13.93 38.10 6.36
C ILE A 189 -14.23 37.59 7.77
N GLN A 190 -14.36 38.50 8.74
CA GLN A 190 -14.79 38.20 10.10
C GLN A 190 -16.32 38.09 10.12
N TYR A 191 -16.87 37.11 10.84
CA TYR A 191 -18.32 36.98 10.95
C TYR A 191 -18.96 38.15 11.73
N PRO A 192 -20.09 38.71 11.26
CA PRO A 192 -20.75 38.42 9.97
C PRO A 192 -19.95 38.98 8.78
N VAL A 193 -19.73 38.13 7.78
CA VAL A 193 -18.92 38.45 6.59
C VAL A 193 -19.54 39.64 5.86
N SER A 194 -18.72 40.64 5.50
CA SER A 194 -19.20 41.81 4.78
C SER A 194 -19.52 41.49 3.32
N GLU A 195 -20.34 42.31 2.67
CA GLU A 195 -20.71 42.13 1.25
C GLU A 195 -19.48 42.05 0.32
N ASN A 196 -18.40 42.76 0.67
CA ASN A 196 -17.13 42.74 -0.06
C ASN A 196 -16.12 41.70 0.46
N GLY A 197 -16.50 40.83 1.41
CA GLY A 197 -15.60 39.86 2.04
C GLY A 197 -15.01 38.85 1.05
N PHE A 198 -15.79 38.42 0.06
CA PHE A 198 -15.30 37.52 -0.98
C PHE A 198 -14.24 38.18 -1.87
N ALA A 199 -14.50 39.40 -2.36
CA ALA A 199 -13.54 40.18 -3.14
C ALA A 199 -12.26 40.46 -2.33
N PHE A 200 -12.41 40.73 -1.03
CA PHE A 200 -11.29 40.85 -0.10
C PHE A 200 -10.43 39.59 -0.05
N GLN A 201 -11.06 38.44 0.16
CA GLN A 201 -10.36 37.17 0.26
C GLN A 201 -9.65 36.82 -1.05
N GLN A 202 -10.29 37.05 -2.20
CA GLN A 202 -9.69 36.79 -3.51
C GLN A 202 -8.43 37.65 -3.71
N LEU A 203 -8.52 38.97 -3.48
CA LEU A 203 -7.37 39.87 -3.61
C LEU A 203 -6.26 39.52 -2.61
N LEU A 204 -6.61 39.10 -1.39
CA LEU A 204 -5.64 38.66 -0.39
C LEU A 204 -4.90 37.39 -0.83
N VAL A 205 -5.63 36.39 -1.35
CA VAL A 205 -5.03 35.14 -1.86
C VAL A 205 -4.15 35.43 -3.08
N GLU A 206 -4.60 36.25 -4.03
CA GLU A 206 -3.80 36.64 -5.20
C GLU A 206 -2.54 37.40 -4.80
N THR A 207 -2.63 38.29 -3.81
CA THR A 207 -1.47 39.03 -3.28
C THR A 207 -0.43 38.10 -2.67
N LEU A 208 -0.85 37.09 -1.91
CA LEU A 208 0.04 36.18 -1.19
C LEU A 208 0.57 35.03 -2.08
N TYR A 209 -0.28 34.48 -2.94
CA TYR A 209 -0.05 33.22 -3.65
C TYR A 209 -0.12 33.34 -5.18
N GLY A 210 -0.33 34.53 -5.75
CA GLY A 210 -0.39 34.73 -7.21
C GLY A 210 0.87 34.22 -7.92
N ILE A 211 0.75 33.72 -9.15
CA ILE A 211 1.90 33.12 -9.86
C ILE A 211 2.86 34.21 -10.37
N SER A 212 2.33 35.34 -10.86
CA SER A 212 3.11 36.48 -11.36
C SER A 212 3.38 37.50 -10.26
N VAL A 213 4.60 38.05 -10.26
CA VAL A 213 4.96 39.20 -9.42
C VAL A 213 4.07 40.41 -9.75
N TRP A 214 3.67 40.55 -11.02
CA TRP A 214 2.86 41.69 -11.43
C TRP A 214 1.42 41.60 -10.96
N ASP A 215 0.85 40.40 -11.01
CA ASP A 215 -0.48 40.12 -10.45
C ASP A 215 -0.48 40.33 -8.94
N ARG A 216 0.56 39.87 -8.22
CA ARG A 216 0.69 40.12 -6.78
C ARG A 216 0.72 41.61 -6.44
N LEU A 217 1.47 42.40 -7.20
CA LEU A 217 1.58 43.85 -6.97
C LEU A 217 0.29 44.58 -7.33
N GLN A 218 -0.38 44.20 -8.42
CA GLN A 218 -1.66 44.77 -8.80
C GLN A 218 -2.76 44.42 -7.78
N SER A 219 -2.82 43.17 -7.33
CA SER A 219 -3.76 42.73 -6.29
C SER A 219 -3.46 43.36 -4.94
N LEU A 220 -2.18 43.62 -4.60
CA LEU A 220 -1.80 44.40 -3.42
C LEU A 220 -2.32 45.83 -3.49
N VAL A 221 -2.15 46.51 -4.63
CA VAL A 221 -2.68 47.87 -4.83
C VAL A 221 -4.19 47.88 -4.69
N ASN A 222 -4.89 46.92 -5.27
CA ASN A 222 -6.34 46.80 -5.18
C ASN A 222 -6.82 46.48 -3.75
N LEU A 223 -6.09 45.62 -3.03
CA LEU A 223 -6.36 45.30 -1.63
C LEU A 223 -6.21 46.55 -0.74
N LEU A 224 -5.16 47.34 -0.95
CA LEU A 224 -4.93 48.60 -0.21
C LEU A 224 -6.02 49.63 -0.49
N LYS A 225 -6.46 49.78 -1.76
CA LYS A 225 -7.58 50.65 -2.13
C LYS A 225 -8.85 50.26 -1.38
N MET A 226 -9.18 48.98 -1.38
CA MET A 226 -10.39 48.48 -0.76
C MET A 226 -10.37 48.59 0.79
N ILE A 227 -9.20 48.45 1.42
CA ILE A 227 -9.01 48.74 2.85
C ILE A 227 -9.19 50.25 3.13
N SER A 228 -8.72 51.12 2.23
CA SER A 228 -8.85 52.57 2.36
C SER A 228 -10.30 53.03 2.24
N GLU A 229 -11.06 52.48 1.28
CA GLU A 229 -12.48 52.81 1.06
C GLU A 229 -13.36 52.44 2.25
N GLN A 230 -13.05 51.34 2.95
CA GLN A 230 -13.75 50.95 4.18
C GLN A 230 -13.51 51.89 5.37
N LYS A 231 -12.41 52.67 5.40
CA LYS A 231 -12.11 53.62 6.49
C LYS A 231 -12.80 54.97 6.33
N SER A 232 -13.37 55.28 5.17
CA SER A 232 -14.13 56.52 4.95
C SER A 232 -15.45 56.47 5.74
N PRO A 233 -15.70 57.42 6.67
CA PRO A 233 -16.90 57.37 7.48
C PRO A 233 -18.12 57.56 6.60
N ILE A 234 -19.03 56.59 6.66
CA ILE A 234 -20.40 56.73 6.15
C ILE A 234 -20.98 57.99 6.78
N THR A 235 -21.09 59.06 5.99
CA THR A 235 -21.93 60.21 6.29
C THR A 235 -23.33 59.69 6.59
N ARG A 236 -23.68 59.61 7.89
CA ARG A 236 -25.05 59.37 8.36
C ARG A 236 -25.94 60.43 7.74
N ARG A 237 -26.64 60.07 6.66
CA ARG A 237 -27.77 60.83 6.14
C ARG A 237 -28.87 60.73 7.19
N LYS A 238 -29.00 61.76 8.04
CA LYS A 238 -30.16 61.95 8.90
C LYS A 238 -31.38 62.10 7.99
N SER A 239 -32.25 61.09 7.94
CA SER A 239 -33.64 61.30 7.52
C SER A 239 -34.42 61.83 8.72
N ARG A 240 -35.09 62.97 8.51
CA ARG A 240 -36.21 63.44 9.33
C ARG A 240 -37.38 62.47 9.22
#